data_AF-A0A0D0ACM0-F1
#
_entry.id   AF-A0A0D0ACM0-F1
#
_cell.length_a   1.000
_cell.length_b   1.000
_cell.length_c   1.000
_cell.angle_alpha   90.00
_cell.angle_beta   90.00
_cell.angle_gamma   90.00
#
_symmetry.space_group_name_H-M   'P 1'
#
loop_
_entity.id
_entity.type
_entity.pdbx_description
1 polymer ?
#
loop_
_entity_poly.entity_id
_entity_poly.type
_entity_poly.pdbx_seq_one_letter_code
_entity_poly.pdbx_strand_id
1 'polypeptide(L)'
;MEKKIEQDCIWAANESGFQPGQGLKVRVIGAAHQKIQYQQCDGNRENIIVMVTICADGKEIPPTVIYKGWSFSTNWHQGNTVTQSMLHNIAHSPKGWTDGVIGCLWIEDFNNKTSVKSIGCVRLLLVDGYNSHYTQEFLEYARENNIHVLCYPAHATHIYQGLDVVVFGPLKHYWTQERDEYERKTRRKLDKTNFISVYSKAHQKTLTPETIRATFRKTGVWPFNPDVVTEDMMAPSLVTSSVGHLPIS
;
A
#
# COMPACT_ATOMS: atom_id res chain seq x y z
N MET A 1 24.52 23.72 8.51
CA MET A 1 23.20 23.76 9.18
C MET A 1 22.41 22.58 8.68
N GLU A 2 22.21 21.55 9.50
CA GLU A 2 21.24 20.50 9.19
C GLU A 2 19.86 21.16 9.13
N LYS A 3 19.21 21.11 7.96
CA LYS A 3 17.83 21.60 7.83
C LYS A 3 16.94 20.66 8.63
N LYS A 4 16.29 21.19 9.67
CA LYS A 4 15.32 20.44 10.46
C LYS A 4 14.10 20.15 9.57
N ILE A 5 13.86 18.87 9.29
CA ILE A 5 12.68 18.42 8.54
C ILE A 5 11.57 18.26 9.58
N GLU A 6 10.48 19.00 9.39
CA GLU A 6 9.31 18.97 10.28
C GLU A 6 8.34 17.83 9.92
N GLN A 7 7.44 17.51 10.84
CA GLN A 7 6.50 16.39 10.74
C GLN A 7 5.68 16.36 9.43
N ASP A 8 5.30 17.52 8.93
CA ASP A 8 4.48 17.69 7.72
C ASP A 8 5.29 17.59 6.41
N CYS A 9 6.61 17.51 6.52
CA CYS A 9 7.53 17.31 5.40
C CYS A 9 8.05 15.86 5.29
N ILE A 10 7.65 14.95 6.19
CA ILE A 10 8.05 13.53 6.16
C ILE A 10 6.93 12.69 5.56
N TRP A 11 7.26 11.97 4.49
CA TRP A 11 6.34 11.16 3.72
C TRP A 11 6.86 9.74 3.59
N ALA A 12 5.94 8.77 3.58
CA ALA A 12 6.23 7.38 3.27
C ALA A 12 5.29 6.89 2.17
N ALA A 13 5.84 6.20 1.18
CA ALA A 13 5.08 5.60 0.10
C ALA A 13 5.46 4.12 -0.05
N ASN A 14 4.45 3.28 -0.30
CA ASN A 14 4.63 1.89 -0.62
C ASN A 14 3.44 1.32 -1.41
N GLU A 15 3.65 0.17 -2.02
CA GLU A 15 2.71 -0.53 -2.87
C GLU A 15 2.16 -1.79 -2.21
N SER A 16 0.87 -2.03 -2.39
CA SER A 16 0.26 -3.30 -2.00
C SER A 16 -0.60 -3.84 -3.13
N GLY A 17 -0.46 -5.14 -3.38
CA GLY A 17 -1.32 -5.89 -4.31
C GLY A 17 -2.62 -6.34 -3.66
N PHE A 18 -3.71 -6.21 -4.42
CA PHE A 18 -5.05 -6.63 -4.06
C PHE A 18 -5.62 -7.53 -5.17
N GLN A 19 -6.03 -8.74 -4.79
CA GLN A 19 -6.63 -9.70 -5.70
C GLN A 19 -8.15 -9.73 -5.50
N PRO A 20 -8.95 -9.38 -6.51
CA PRO A 20 -10.41 -9.48 -6.46
C PRO A 20 -10.89 -10.88 -6.11
N GLY A 21 -10.30 -11.92 -6.71
CA GLY A 21 -10.81 -13.29 -6.65
C GLY A 21 -10.37 -14.14 -5.45
N GLN A 22 -9.62 -13.60 -4.47
CA GLN A 22 -9.03 -14.40 -3.39
C GLN A 22 -9.65 -14.16 -2.01
N GLY A 23 -10.44 -15.11 -1.50
CA GLY A 23 -10.99 -15.16 -0.14
C GLY A 23 -9.93 -15.22 0.98
N LEU A 24 -10.22 -14.63 2.15
CA LEU A 24 -9.51 -14.99 3.39
C LEU A 24 -10.21 -16.20 4.04
N LYS A 25 -9.44 -17.02 4.76
CA LYS A 25 -10.04 -18.07 5.60
C LYS A 25 -10.70 -17.43 6.82
N VAL A 26 -12.00 -17.66 6.97
CA VAL A 26 -12.79 -17.21 8.13
C VAL A 26 -13.37 -18.39 8.89
N ARG A 27 -13.63 -18.19 10.19
CA ARG A 27 -14.37 -19.18 10.99
C ARG A 27 -15.86 -18.99 10.77
N VAL A 28 -16.58 -20.08 10.51
CA VAL A 28 -18.03 -20.08 10.29
C VAL A 28 -18.69 -21.20 11.10
N ILE A 29 -19.96 -20.99 11.44
CA ILE A 29 -20.82 -22.07 11.97
C ILE A 29 -21.35 -22.85 10.76
N GLY A 30 -21.04 -24.13 10.70
CA GLY A 30 -21.41 -25.02 9.59
C GLY A 30 -22.20 -26.24 10.07
N ALA A 31 -22.58 -27.10 9.13
CA ALA A 31 -23.24 -28.36 9.42
C ALA A 31 -22.39 -29.22 10.37
N ALA A 32 -23.07 -29.90 11.32
CA ALA A 32 -22.41 -30.80 12.26
C ALA A 32 -21.57 -31.85 11.50
N HIS A 33 -20.36 -32.14 12.01
CA HIS A 33 -19.35 -33.03 11.42
C HIS A 33 -18.63 -32.53 10.15
N GLN A 34 -18.92 -31.31 9.65
CA GLN A 34 -18.12 -30.72 8.57
C GLN A 34 -17.09 -29.72 9.12
N LYS A 35 -15.81 -30.14 9.14
CA LYS A 35 -14.69 -29.32 9.67
C LYS A 35 -14.30 -28.14 8.77
N ILE A 36 -14.58 -28.22 7.47
CA ILE A 36 -14.22 -27.19 6.49
C ILE A 36 -15.47 -26.81 5.71
N GLN A 37 -15.73 -25.51 5.64
CA GLN A 37 -16.74 -24.92 4.77
C GLN A 37 -15.99 -24.14 3.69
N TYR A 38 -16.34 -24.38 2.43
CA TYR A 38 -15.70 -23.71 1.30
C TYR A 38 -16.45 -22.42 0.97
N GLN A 39 -15.72 -21.32 0.96
CA GLN A 39 -16.20 -20.07 0.36
C GLN A 39 -16.00 -20.17 -1.15
N GLN A 40 -17.07 -20.01 -1.91
CA GLN A 40 -16.97 -19.93 -3.36
C GLN A 40 -16.35 -18.57 -3.72
N CYS A 41 -15.18 -18.61 -4.35
CA CYS A 41 -14.50 -17.43 -4.88
C CYS A 41 -14.27 -17.60 -6.38
N ASP A 42 -14.18 -16.49 -7.10
CA ASP A 42 -14.09 -16.46 -8.57
C ASP A 42 -12.78 -17.03 -9.13
N GLY A 43 -11.73 -17.16 -8.30
CA GLY A 43 -10.42 -17.68 -8.73
C GLY A 43 -9.64 -16.73 -9.65
N ASN A 44 -10.17 -15.53 -9.94
CA ASN A 44 -9.46 -14.50 -10.68
C ASN A 44 -8.18 -14.08 -9.91
N ARG A 45 -7.03 -14.31 -10.53
CA ARG A 45 -5.68 -14.02 -9.99
C ARG A 45 -5.12 -12.68 -10.44
N GLU A 46 -5.92 -11.85 -11.11
CA GLU A 46 -5.48 -10.52 -11.48
C GLU A 46 -5.15 -9.71 -10.23
N ASN A 47 -3.94 -9.16 -10.19
CA ASN A 47 -3.46 -8.34 -9.09
C ASN A 47 -3.60 -6.86 -9.47
N ILE A 48 -4.28 -6.09 -8.63
CA ILE A 48 -4.38 -4.63 -8.75
C ILE A 48 -3.44 -4.04 -7.71
N ILE A 49 -2.50 -3.21 -8.14
CA ILE A 49 -1.55 -2.59 -7.23
C ILE A 49 -2.10 -1.23 -6.81
N VAL A 50 -1.99 -0.92 -5.52
CA VAL A 50 -2.32 0.40 -4.99
C VAL A 50 -1.10 0.96 -4.28
N MET A 51 -0.64 2.12 -4.74
CA MET A 51 0.40 2.90 -4.10
C MET A 51 -0.23 3.86 -3.08
N VAL A 52 0.08 3.65 -1.81
CA VAL A 52 -0.40 4.43 -0.68
C VAL A 52 0.69 5.39 -0.25
N THR A 53 0.32 6.64 0.06
CA THR A 53 1.28 7.68 0.46
C THR A 53 0.75 8.46 1.64
N ILE A 54 1.50 8.40 2.75
CA ILE A 54 1.12 8.97 4.04
C ILE A 54 2.17 9.98 4.52
N CYS A 55 1.74 10.94 5.32
CA CYS A 55 2.57 11.97 5.93
C CYS A 55 2.61 11.79 7.45
N ALA A 56 3.74 12.11 8.07
CA ALA A 56 3.90 11.93 9.50
C ALA A 56 2.93 12.79 10.33
N ASP A 57 2.33 13.85 9.77
CA ASP A 57 1.31 14.68 10.42
C ASP A 57 -0.05 13.99 10.60
N GLY A 58 -0.21 12.79 10.05
CA GLY A 58 -1.46 12.03 10.07
C GLY A 58 -2.34 12.24 8.84
N LYS A 59 -1.84 12.91 7.80
CA LYS A 59 -2.56 13.06 6.53
C LYS A 59 -2.06 12.04 5.50
N GLU A 60 -2.84 11.88 4.45
CA GLU A 60 -2.49 11.12 3.26
C GLU A 60 -2.80 11.93 2.01
N ILE A 61 -2.26 11.49 0.88
CA ILE A 61 -2.73 11.94 -0.43
C ILE A 61 -3.52 10.80 -1.10
N PRO A 62 -4.46 11.12 -2.00
CA PRO A 62 -5.20 10.12 -2.77
C PRO A 62 -4.27 9.06 -3.37
N PRO A 63 -4.50 7.76 -3.10
CA PRO A 63 -3.63 6.69 -3.58
C PRO A 63 -3.65 6.59 -5.10
N THR A 64 -2.58 6.04 -5.66
CA THR A 64 -2.49 5.74 -7.10
C THR A 64 -2.82 4.27 -7.32
N VAL A 65 -3.80 3.98 -8.18
CA VAL A 65 -4.18 2.61 -8.54
C VAL A 65 -3.55 2.26 -9.87
N ILE A 66 -2.83 1.14 -9.90
CA ILE A 66 -2.12 0.63 -11.07
C ILE A 66 -2.82 -0.65 -11.52
N TYR A 67 -3.53 -0.58 -12.63
CA TYR A 67 -4.15 -1.75 -13.25
C TYR A 67 -3.17 -2.48 -14.17
N LYS A 68 -3.23 -3.80 -14.15
CA LYS A 68 -2.63 -4.61 -15.22
C LYS A 68 -3.43 -4.44 -16.50
N GLY A 69 -2.81 -4.03 -17.61
CA GLY A 69 -3.51 -3.87 -18.88
C GLY A 69 -2.73 -3.08 -19.92
N TRP A 70 -3.11 -3.25 -21.19
CA TRP A 70 -2.51 -2.57 -22.35
C TRP A 70 -3.20 -1.25 -22.70
N SER A 71 -4.41 -1.02 -22.21
CA SER A 71 -5.17 0.20 -22.46
C SER A 71 -6.00 0.60 -21.24
N PHE A 72 -6.12 1.91 -21.07
CA PHE A 72 -6.99 2.55 -20.11
C PHE A 72 -8.45 2.50 -20.59
N SER A 73 -9.39 2.16 -19.70
CA SER A 73 -10.83 2.22 -19.99
C SER A 73 -11.49 3.28 -19.12
N THR A 74 -12.21 4.21 -19.74
CA THR A 74 -12.97 5.28 -19.06
C THR A 74 -14.03 4.75 -18.11
N ASN A 75 -14.48 3.51 -18.29
CA ASN A 75 -15.48 2.85 -17.43
C ASN A 75 -14.92 2.44 -16.06
N TRP A 76 -13.61 2.52 -15.82
CA TRP A 76 -13.01 2.31 -14.49
C TRP A 76 -13.29 3.47 -13.51
N HIS A 77 -13.85 4.58 -14.02
CA HIS A 77 -14.22 5.77 -13.24
C HIS A 77 -15.67 5.81 -12.76
N GLN A 78 -16.44 4.74 -12.98
CA GLN A 78 -17.86 4.72 -12.61
C GLN A 78 -18.02 4.48 -11.10
N GLY A 79 -17.79 5.54 -10.33
CA GLY A 79 -18.06 5.64 -8.90
C GLY A 79 -18.63 7.01 -8.57
N ASN A 80 -19.37 7.07 -7.46
CA ASN A 80 -19.93 8.28 -6.87
C ASN A 80 -18.87 9.38 -6.62
N THR A 81 -19.30 10.64 -6.48
CA THR A 81 -18.44 11.83 -6.36
C THR A 81 -17.36 11.73 -5.28
N VAL A 82 -17.63 10.99 -4.19
CA VAL A 82 -16.67 10.70 -3.12
C VAL A 82 -15.52 9.81 -3.62
N THR A 83 -15.81 8.74 -4.34
CA THR A 83 -14.80 7.87 -4.97
C THR A 83 -13.96 8.57 -6.04
N GLN A 84 -14.51 9.57 -6.73
CA GLN A 84 -13.76 10.38 -7.68
C GLN A 84 -12.79 11.35 -6.99
N SER A 85 -13.17 11.93 -5.85
CA SER A 85 -12.27 12.78 -5.05
C SER A 85 -11.12 12.00 -4.37
N MET A 86 -11.28 10.68 -4.22
CA MET A 86 -10.29 9.81 -3.56
C MET A 86 -9.27 9.18 -4.52
N LEU A 87 -9.40 9.41 -5.82
CA LEU A 87 -8.50 8.87 -6.83
C LEU A 87 -8.20 9.93 -7.87
N HIS A 88 -6.99 10.47 -7.80
CA HIS A 88 -6.52 11.40 -8.81
C HIS A 88 -5.80 10.70 -9.96
N ASN A 89 -5.16 9.53 -9.74
CA ASN A 89 -4.39 8.86 -10.79
C ASN A 89 -4.67 7.37 -10.88
N ILE A 90 -5.05 6.95 -12.09
CA ILE A 90 -5.11 5.57 -12.51
C ILE A 90 -3.98 5.37 -13.51
N ALA A 91 -2.99 4.57 -13.14
CA ALA A 91 -1.96 4.13 -14.07
C ALA A 91 -2.30 2.74 -14.61
N HIS A 92 -1.74 2.40 -15.76
CA HIS A 92 -1.81 1.04 -16.30
C HIS A 92 -0.43 0.58 -16.73
N SER A 93 -0.15 -0.69 -16.53
CA SER A 93 1.09 -1.33 -16.95
C SER A 93 0.75 -2.67 -17.61
N PRO A 94 1.38 -3.05 -18.74
CA PRO A 94 1.16 -4.35 -19.37
C PRO A 94 1.41 -5.52 -18.41
N LYS A 95 2.32 -5.34 -17.44
CA LYS A 95 2.65 -6.34 -16.42
C LYS A 95 1.88 -6.15 -15.10
N GLY A 96 1.31 -4.97 -14.87
CA GLY A 96 0.62 -4.62 -13.63
C GLY A 96 1.58 -4.28 -12.49
N TRP A 97 2.78 -3.79 -12.81
CA TRP A 97 3.78 -3.28 -11.86
C TRP A 97 4.26 -1.91 -12.32
N THR A 98 4.79 -1.13 -11.39
CA THR A 98 5.43 0.16 -11.65
C THR A 98 6.64 -0.05 -12.55
N ASP A 99 6.69 0.66 -13.67
CA ASP A 99 7.89 0.80 -14.50
C ASP A 99 8.51 2.19 -14.24
N GLY A 100 9.67 2.45 -14.82
CA GLY A 100 10.35 3.75 -14.64
C GLY A 100 9.49 4.95 -15.08
N VAL A 101 8.59 4.76 -16.04
CA VAL A 101 7.69 5.81 -16.53
C VAL A 101 6.60 6.11 -15.50
N ILE A 102 5.98 5.09 -14.94
CA ILE A 102 5.00 5.24 -13.85
C ILE A 102 5.66 5.86 -12.62
N GLY A 103 6.91 5.50 -12.32
CA GLY A 103 7.69 6.14 -11.26
C GLY A 103 7.83 7.65 -11.46
N CYS A 104 8.27 8.08 -12.66
CA CYS A 104 8.40 9.50 -13.00
C CYS A 104 7.06 10.26 -12.93
N LEU A 105 6.00 9.70 -13.53
CA LEU A 105 4.66 10.30 -13.47
C LEU A 105 4.15 10.42 -12.03
N TRP A 106 4.45 9.43 -11.19
CA TRP A 106 4.04 9.44 -9.81
C TRP A 106 4.80 10.48 -8.98
N ILE A 107 6.12 10.68 -9.18
CA ILE A 107 6.85 11.71 -8.41
C ILE A 107 6.45 13.13 -8.81
N GLU A 108 6.13 13.35 -10.09
CA GLU A 108 5.54 14.62 -10.55
C GLU A 108 4.21 14.90 -9.86
N ASP A 109 3.33 13.92 -9.81
CA ASP A 109 2.05 14.02 -9.12
C ASP A 109 2.20 14.21 -7.60
N PHE A 110 3.08 13.45 -6.96
CA PHE A 110 3.42 13.62 -5.56
C PHE A 110 3.89 15.05 -5.28
N ASN A 111 4.78 15.58 -6.13
CA ASN A 111 5.26 16.95 -6.01
C ASN A 111 4.11 17.96 -6.11
N ASN A 112 3.24 17.82 -7.12
CA ASN A 112 2.08 18.70 -7.31
C ASN A 112 1.16 18.69 -6.09
N LYS A 113 0.82 17.51 -5.55
CA LYS A 113 -0.09 17.34 -4.40
C LYS A 113 0.50 17.83 -3.08
N THR A 114 1.82 17.82 -2.95
CA THR A 114 2.50 18.18 -1.68
C THR A 114 3.20 19.54 -1.74
N SER A 115 3.16 20.22 -2.89
CA SER A 115 3.80 21.53 -3.13
C SER A 115 3.39 22.61 -2.12
N VAL A 116 2.14 22.61 -1.67
CA VAL A 116 1.63 23.55 -0.65
C VAL A 116 2.37 23.38 0.68
N LYS A 117 2.74 22.14 1.03
CA LYS A 117 3.51 21.81 2.24
C LYS A 117 5.03 21.99 2.06
N SER A 118 5.49 22.29 0.85
CA SER A 118 6.93 22.40 0.55
C SER A 118 7.47 23.83 0.52
N ILE A 119 6.64 24.85 0.80
CA ILE A 119 7.09 26.25 0.80
C ILE A 119 8.11 26.45 1.94
N GLY A 120 9.38 26.58 1.58
CA GLY A 120 10.49 26.78 2.52
C GLY A 120 10.98 25.52 3.24
N CYS A 121 10.41 24.35 2.96
CA CYS A 121 10.76 23.08 3.60
C CYS A 121 11.31 22.06 2.59
N VAL A 122 12.27 21.26 3.04
CA VAL A 122 12.74 20.08 2.31
C VAL A 122 11.82 18.91 2.65
N ARG A 123 11.27 18.23 1.63
CA ARG A 123 10.44 17.03 1.83
C ARG A 123 11.32 15.79 1.88
N LEU A 124 11.10 14.93 2.87
CA LEU A 124 11.68 13.59 2.92
C LEU A 124 10.64 12.58 2.45
N LEU A 125 11.01 11.76 1.47
CA LEU A 125 10.19 10.70 0.93
C LEU A 125 10.87 9.35 1.18
N LEU A 126 10.21 8.51 1.99
CA LEU A 126 10.64 7.17 2.34
C LEU A 126 9.97 6.15 1.40
N VAL A 127 10.78 5.38 0.67
CA VAL A 127 10.33 4.35 -0.28
C VAL A 127 11.02 3.02 -0.01
N ASP A 128 10.42 1.91 -0.43
CA ASP A 128 11.11 0.63 -0.38
C ASP A 128 12.17 0.52 -1.51
N GLY A 129 13.14 -0.35 -1.31
CA GLY A 129 14.27 -0.55 -2.24
C GLY A 129 13.92 -1.39 -3.47
N TYR A 130 12.64 -1.53 -3.84
CA TYR A 130 12.29 -2.32 -5.02
C TYR A 130 12.68 -1.53 -6.29
N ASN A 131 13.49 -2.16 -7.14
CA ASN A 131 14.27 -1.55 -8.24
C ASN A 131 13.46 -0.75 -9.29
N SER A 132 12.12 -0.72 -9.23
CA SER A 132 11.28 0.11 -10.09
C SER A 132 11.06 1.55 -9.59
N HIS A 133 11.40 1.88 -8.34
CA HIS A 133 10.97 3.14 -7.70
C HIS A 133 11.89 4.35 -7.88
N TYR A 134 13.11 4.21 -8.40
CA TYR A 134 14.05 5.33 -8.44
C TYR A 134 15.00 5.26 -9.63
N THR A 135 14.46 5.39 -10.85
CA THR A 135 15.30 5.63 -12.02
C THR A 135 16.11 6.92 -11.84
N GLN A 136 17.14 7.09 -12.68
CA GLN A 136 17.95 8.30 -12.64
C GLN A 136 17.06 9.54 -12.82
N GLU A 137 16.11 9.50 -13.75
CA GLU A 137 15.18 10.60 -14.03
C GLU A 137 14.29 10.92 -12.82
N PHE A 138 13.79 9.89 -12.12
CA PHE A 138 13.02 10.06 -10.89
C PHE A 138 13.83 10.79 -9.80
N LEU A 139 15.10 10.38 -9.60
CA LEU A 139 15.97 10.96 -8.58
C LEU A 139 16.42 12.38 -8.95
N GLU A 140 16.65 12.65 -10.23
CA GLU A 140 16.93 13.98 -10.75
C GLU A 140 15.75 14.92 -10.53
N TYR A 141 14.53 14.50 -10.91
CA TYR A 141 13.31 15.27 -10.68
C TYR A 141 13.08 15.55 -9.18
N ALA A 142 13.26 14.54 -8.32
CA ALA A 142 13.12 14.69 -6.88
C ALA A 142 14.11 15.73 -6.33
N ARG A 143 15.39 15.65 -6.76
CA ARG A 143 16.43 16.60 -6.37
C ARG A 143 16.11 18.03 -6.79
N GLU A 144 15.69 18.24 -8.03
CA GLU A 144 15.33 19.56 -8.57
C GLU A 144 14.15 20.19 -7.81
N ASN A 145 13.27 19.37 -7.24
CA ASN A 145 12.07 19.80 -6.51
C ASN A 145 12.22 19.76 -4.97
N ASN A 146 13.46 19.71 -4.45
CA ASN A 146 13.75 19.66 -3.01
C ASN A 146 13.07 18.49 -2.27
N ILE A 147 13.01 17.33 -2.92
CA ILE A 147 12.52 16.07 -2.37
C ILE A 147 13.74 15.15 -2.15
N HIS A 148 14.05 14.85 -0.90
CA HIS A 148 15.05 13.88 -0.52
C HIS A 148 14.40 12.50 -0.49
N VAL A 149 14.87 11.60 -1.36
CA VAL A 149 14.41 10.22 -1.40
C VAL A 149 15.34 9.36 -0.56
N LEU A 150 14.79 8.62 0.38
CA LEU A 150 15.52 7.63 1.18
C LEU A 150 14.88 6.26 0.96
N CYS A 151 15.67 5.35 0.42
CA CYS A 151 15.26 3.97 0.20
C CYS A 151 15.65 3.12 1.41
N TYR A 152 14.73 2.29 1.90
CA TYR A 152 15.04 1.33 2.94
C TYR A 152 16.06 0.28 2.44
N PRO A 153 16.95 -0.24 3.31
CA PRO A 153 17.83 -1.33 2.96
C PRO A 153 17.05 -2.55 2.45
N ALA A 154 17.63 -3.27 1.49
CA ALA A 154 17.04 -4.51 1.00
C ALA A 154 16.79 -5.48 2.16
N HIS A 155 15.67 -6.21 2.08
CA HIS A 155 15.23 -7.17 3.10
C HIS A 155 14.90 -6.60 4.50
N ALA A 156 14.97 -5.29 4.70
CA ALA A 156 14.64 -4.64 5.98
C ALA A 156 13.26 -3.95 6.00
N THR A 157 12.48 -4.09 4.92
CA THR A 157 11.16 -3.48 4.75
C THR A 157 10.20 -3.86 5.87
N HIS A 158 10.20 -5.13 6.30
CA HIS A 158 9.36 -5.62 7.39
C HIS A 158 9.66 -4.99 8.77
N ILE A 159 10.72 -4.18 8.87
CA ILE A 159 11.16 -3.50 10.09
C ILE A 159 10.95 -1.99 9.93
N TYR A 160 11.47 -1.40 8.85
CA TYR A 160 11.50 0.05 8.68
C TYR A 160 10.33 0.63 7.89
N GLN A 161 9.67 -0.16 7.04
CA GLN A 161 8.56 0.35 6.24
C GLN A 161 7.27 0.26 7.04
N GLY A 162 6.90 1.38 7.65
CA GLY A 162 5.75 1.45 8.53
C GLY A 162 4.43 1.04 7.84
N LEU A 163 4.31 1.29 6.53
CA LEU A 163 3.14 0.87 5.75
C LEU A 163 2.94 -0.66 5.79
N ASP A 164 4.02 -1.45 5.73
CA ASP A 164 3.93 -2.91 5.86
C ASP A 164 3.63 -3.34 7.31
N VAL A 165 4.25 -2.67 8.27
CA VAL A 165 4.19 -3.03 9.70
C VAL A 165 2.83 -2.71 10.34
N VAL A 166 2.16 -1.65 9.87
CA VAL A 166 0.95 -1.12 10.54
C VAL A 166 -0.26 -1.09 9.62
N VAL A 167 -0.08 -0.78 8.33
CA VAL A 167 -1.19 -0.39 7.47
C VAL A 167 -1.70 -1.55 6.62
N PHE A 168 -0.82 -2.27 5.92
CA PHE A 168 -1.25 -3.23 4.91
C PHE A 168 -1.91 -4.49 5.46
N GLY A 169 -1.58 -4.91 6.68
CA GLY A 169 -2.29 -6.00 7.36
C GLY A 169 -3.77 -5.68 7.58
N PRO A 170 -4.10 -4.64 8.36
CA PRO A 170 -5.49 -4.18 8.55
C PRO A 170 -6.20 -3.81 7.25
N LEU A 171 -5.51 -3.16 6.30
CA LEU A 171 -6.10 -2.79 5.02
C LEU A 171 -6.58 -4.01 4.23
N LYS A 172 -5.76 -5.08 4.15
CA LYS A 172 -6.13 -6.34 3.49
C LYS A 172 -7.27 -7.05 4.21
N HIS A 173 -7.34 -6.92 5.54
CA HIS A 173 -8.44 -7.46 6.32
C HIS A 173 -9.77 -6.75 5.99
N TYR A 174 -9.82 -5.42 6.08
CA TYR A 174 -11.02 -4.65 5.75
C TYR A 174 -11.40 -4.76 4.28
N TRP A 175 -10.43 -4.80 3.37
CA TRP A 175 -10.65 -5.06 1.94
C TRP A 175 -11.45 -6.36 1.73
N THR A 176 -11.04 -7.42 2.41
CA THR A 176 -11.71 -8.72 2.31
C THR A 176 -13.14 -8.65 2.81
N GLN A 177 -13.37 -7.99 3.95
CA GLN A 177 -14.71 -7.81 4.49
C GLN A 177 -15.62 -7.03 3.52
N GLU A 178 -15.12 -5.91 2.99
CA GLU A 178 -15.88 -5.05 2.06
C GLU A 178 -16.19 -5.75 0.74
N ARG A 179 -15.24 -6.53 0.19
CA ARG A 179 -15.50 -7.34 -1.00
C ARG A 179 -16.58 -8.38 -0.71
N ASP A 180 -16.40 -9.18 0.33
CA ASP A 180 -17.33 -10.28 0.63
C ASP A 180 -18.75 -9.75 0.90
N GLU A 181 -18.85 -8.56 1.48
CA GLU A 181 -20.13 -7.85 1.64
C GLU A 181 -20.71 -7.36 0.31
N TYR A 182 -19.88 -6.77 -0.56
CA TYR A 182 -20.31 -6.32 -1.89
C TYR A 182 -20.85 -7.48 -2.73
N GLU A 183 -20.13 -8.60 -2.81
CA GLU A 183 -20.55 -9.77 -3.59
C GLU A 183 -21.84 -10.38 -3.04
N ARG A 184 -21.97 -10.46 -1.70
CA ARG A 184 -23.18 -10.97 -1.04
C ARG A 184 -24.41 -10.10 -1.33
N LYS A 185 -24.26 -8.78 -1.26
CA LYS A 185 -25.36 -7.82 -1.43
C LYS A 185 -25.78 -7.66 -2.89
N THR A 186 -24.81 -7.57 -3.80
CA THR A 186 -25.07 -7.23 -5.21
C THR A 186 -25.18 -8.46 -6.10
N ARG A 187 -24.68 -9.62 -5.64
CA ARG A 187 -24.47 -10.83 -6.46
C ARG A 187 -23.59 -10.57 -7.70
N ARG A 188 -22.84 -9.48 -7.72
CA ARG A 188 -21.86 -9.14 -8.77
C ARG A 188 -20.46 -9.46 -8.30
N LYS A 189 -19.64 -9.93 -9.23
CA LYS A 189 -18.22 -10.19 -9.02
C LYS A 189 -17.45 -8.87 -8.92
N LEU A 190 -16.34 -8.90 -8.20
CA LEU A 190 -15.42 -7.76 -8.16
C LEU A 190 -14.51 -7.76 -9.40
N ASP A 191 -14.47 -6.64 -10.09
CA ASP A 191 -13.66 -6.38 -11.28
C ASP A 191 -13.09 -4.94 -11.25
N LYS A 192 -12.39 -4.52 -12.30
CA LYS A 192 -11.79 -3.18 -12.37
C LYS A 192 -12.80 -2.03 -12.30
N THR A 193 -14.04 -2.26 -12.72
CA THR A 193 -15.09 -1.22 -12.76
C THR A 193 -15.63 -0.89 -11.37
N ASN A 194 -15.60 -1.86 -10.45
CA ASN A 194 -16.13 -1.69 -9.10
C ASN A 194 -15.06 -1.76 -8.00
N PHE A 195 -13.81 -2.13 -8.32
CA PHE A 195 -12.68 -2.20 -7.38
C PHE A 195 -12.56 -0.97 -6.49
N ILE A 196 -12.52 0.21 -7.10
CA ILE A 196 -12.36 1.50 -6.42
C ILE A 196 -13.46 1.73 -5.36
N SER A 197 -14.71 1.40 -5.69
CA SER A 197 -15.85 1.61 -4.80
C SER A 197 -15.82 0.73 -3.54
N VAL A 198 -15.20 -0.44 -3.66
CA VAL A 198 -15.02 -1.38 -2.55
C VAL A 198 -13.75 -1.03 -1.77
N TYR A 199 -12.65 -0.76 -2.47
CA TYR A 199 -11.35 -0.45 -1.89
C TYR A 199 -11.40 0.82 -1.04
N SER A 200 -12.07 1.88 -1.53
CA SER A 200 -12.17 3.16 -0.82
C SER A 200 -12.75 3.02 0.59
N LYS A 201 -13.71 2.10 0.81
CA LYS A 201 -14.28 1.84 2.13
C LYS A 201 -13.26 1.22 3.07
N ALA A 202 -12.49 0.24 2.59
CA ALA A 202 -11.43 -0.39 3.38
C ALA A 202 -10.27 0.59 3.66
N HIS A 203 -9.93 1.42 2.67
CA HIS A 203 -8.93 2.47 2.77
C HIS A 203 -9.27 3.46 3.89
N GLN A 204 -10.47 4.05 3.84
CA GLN A 204 -10.94 5.01 4.86
C GLN A 204 -11.02 4.42 6.27
N LYS A 205 -11.42 3.15 6.39
CA LYS A 205 -11.44 2.44 7.69
C LYS A 205 -10.04 2.24 8.28
N THR A 206 -9.02 2.16 7.42
CA THR A 206 -7.65 1.85 7.86
C THR A 206 -6.82 3.10 8.06
N LEU A 207 -6.85 4.03 7.11
CA LEU A 207 -5.97 5.20 7.02
C LEU A 207 -6.55 6.39 7.79
N THR A 208 -6.75 6.17 9.08
CA THR A 208 -7.10 7.24 10.02
C THR A 208 -5.85 8.04 10.40
N PRO A 209 -5.98 9.32 10.81
CA PRO A 209 -4.85 10.10 11.30
C PRO A 209 -4.09 9.42 12.45
N GLU A 210 -4.81 8.68 13.30
CA GLU A 210 -4.26 7.92 14.41
C GLU A 210 -3.41 6.75 13.91
N THR A 211 -3.93 5.95 12.96
CA THR A 211 -3.18 4.85 12.34
C THR A 211 -1.92 5.39 11.66
N ILE A 212 -2.05 6.48 10.88
CA ILE A 212 -0.92 7.07 10.14
C ILE A 212 0.16 7.54 11.10
N ARG A 213 -0.18 8.28 12.17
CA ARG A 213 0.82 8.71 13.16
C ARG A 213 1.46 7.53 13.89
N ALA A 214 0.68 6.49 14.19
CA ALA A 214 1.20 5.26 14.79
C ALA A 214 2.20 4.55 13.87
N THR A 215 1.99 4.59 12.55
CA THR A 215 2.90 4.05 11.54
C THR A 215 4.31 4.61 11.68
N PHE A 216 4.44 5.94 11.75
CA PHE A 216 5.75 6.60 11.90
C PHE A 216 6.36 6.42 13.28
N ARG A 217 5.53 6.38 14.34
CA ARG A 217 6.00 6.16 15.71
C ARG A 217 6.58 4.76 15.89
N LYS A 218 5.94 3.75 15.29
CA LYS A 218 6.32 2.34 15.43
C LYS A 218 7.62 1.98 14.72
N THR A 219 8.04 2.77 13.73
CA THR A 219 9.33 2.59 13.06
C THR A 219 10.40 3.57 13.54
N GLY A 220 10.08 4.43 14.52
CA GLY A 220 11.01 5.43 15.03
C GLY A 220 11.33 6.54 14.04
N VAL A 221 10.57 6.67 12.94
CA VAL A 221 10.77 7.73 11.95
C VAL A 221 10.27 9.07 12.50
N TRP A 222 9.10 9.07 13.15
CA TRP A 222 8.56 10.29 13.77
C TRP A 222 7.76 10.04 15.06
N PRO A 223 8.12 10.69 16.19
CA PRO A 223 9.38 11.41 16.40
C PRO A 223 10.58 10.51 16.14
N PHE A 224 11.68 11.09 15.68
CA PHE A 224 12.88 10.31 15.39
C PHE A 224 13.38 9.61 16.66
N ASN A 225 13.42 8.28 16.64
CA ASN A 225 13.88 7.46 17.74
C ASN A 225 14.61 6.22 17.18
N PRO A 226 15.96 6.20 17.22
CA PRO A 226 16.74 5.08 16.69
C PRO A 226 16.60 3.80 17.51
N ASP A 227 16.17 3.88 18.78
CA ASP A 227 16.07 2.73 19.69
C ASP A 227 14.84 1.85 19.42
N VAL A 228 13.94 2.30 18.54
CA VAL A 228 12.73 1.54 18.17
C VAL A 228 13.09 0.27 17.40
N VAL A 229 14.14 0.32 16.58
CA VAL A 229 14.63 -0.83 15.82
C VAL A 229 15.84 -1.40 16.54
N THR A 230 15.65 -2.56 17.17
CA THR A 230 16.68 -3.24 17.95
C THR A 230 17.51 -4.18 17.07
N GLU A 231 18.71 -4.53 17.53
CA GLU A 231 19.58 -5.52 16.84
C GLU A 231 18.87 -6.87 16.66
N ASP A 232 18.05 -7.29 17.63
CA ASP A 232 17.26 -8.52 17.55
C ASP A 232 16.24 -8.50 16.40
N MET A 233 15.65 -7.34 16.09
CA MET A 233 14.75 -7.20 14.94
C MET A 233 15.50 -7.31 13.61
N MET A 234 16.78 -6.93 13.60
CA MET A 234 17.67 -7.01 12.45
C MET A 234 18.37 -8.36 12.32
N ALA A 235 18.20 -9.26 13.30
CA ALA A 235 18.79 -10.59 13.27
C ALA A 235 18.17 -11.42 12.12
N PRO A 236 18.98 -12.13 11.32
CA PRO A 236 18.46 -12.99 10.27
C PRO A 236 17.55 -14.06 10.88
N SER A 237 16.49 -14.43 10.15
CA SER A 237 15.56 -15.47 10.60
C SER A 237 16.32 -16.76 10.92
N LEU A 238 16.11 -17.29 12.14
CA LEU A 238 16.70 -18.56 12.55
C LEU A 238 16.16 -19.68 11.64
N VAL A 239 17.05 -20.51 11.10
CA VAL A 239 16.70 -21.68 10.28
C VAL A 239 16.07 -22.75 11.19
N THR A 240 14.80 -22.59 11.55
CA THR A 240 14.06 -23.58 12.34
C THR A 240 12.64 -23.77 11.81
N SER A 241 12.52 -24.46 10.68
CA SER A 241 11.36 -25.30 10.34
C SER A 241 11.63 -26.12 9.07
N SER A 242 12.43 -27.17 9.19
CA SER A 242 12.47 -28.29 8.24
C SER A 242 12.29 -29.60 8.99
N VAL A 243 11.22 -29.71 9.77
CA VAL A 243 10.68 -31.03 10.12
C VAL A 243 9.45 -31.25 9.26
N GLY A 244 9.70 -31.73 8.04
CA GLY A 244 8.65 -32.28 7.20
C GLY A 244 8.13 -33.53 7.88
N HIS A 245 6.97 -33.46 8.53
CA HIS A 245 6.28 -34.66 8.97
C HIS A 245 5.65 -35.30 7.73
N LEU A 246 6.38 -36.23 7.11
CA LEU A 246 5.76 -37.19 6.20
C LEU A 246 4.86 -38.10 7.04
N PRO A 247 3.59 -38.31 6.67
CA PRO A 247 2.82 -39.41 7.23
C PRO A 247 3.47 -40.71 6.75
N ILE A 248 3.94 -41.53 7.69
CA ILE A 248 4.33 -42.90 7.42
C ILE A 248 3.03 -43.70 7.26
N SER A 249 2.85 -44.23 6.05
CA SER A 249 1.91 -45.27 5.57
C SER A 249 0.50 -45.28 6.15
#